data_AF-A0A0Q4Q3M2-F1
#
_entry.id   AF-A0A0Q4Q3M2-F1
#
_cell.length_a   1.000
_cell.length_b   1.000
_cell.length_c   1.000
_cell.angle_alpha   90.00
_cell.angle_beta   90.00
_cell.angle_gamma   90.00
#
_symmetry.space_group_name_H-M   'P 1'
#
loop_
_entity.id
_entity.type
_entity.pdbx_description
1 polymer ?
#
loop_
_entity_poly.entity_id
_entity_poly.type
_entity_poly.pdbx_seq_one_letter_code
_entity_poly.pdbx_strand_id
1 'polypeptide(L)'
;MMLMAAMLATGDANVVRCVATKMPKADMARLQQGMIVGVLEGKKPAPATEALVKKVRAHAAACQPGTGKPDARAGEIVVTSIAVEALASGLTAKGVDPIAVNRQLSQTPPAVLNAFLARMQTAQVDSFMSGMMNLAGAQKGDTRVQRLMGGYAYNAATLARLFAAKA
;
A
#
# COMPACT_ATOMS: atom_id res chain seq x y z
N MET A 1 -0.92 10.88 6.09
CA MET A 1 0.48 11.00 6.60
C MET A 1 0.84 10.18 7.85
N MET A 2 -0.01 9.97 8.88
CA MET A 2 0.43 9.20 10.09
C MET A 2 0.73 7.71 9.82
N LEU A 3 0.01 7.05 8.92
CA LEU A 3 0.18 5.61 8.64
C LEU A 3 1.52 5.24 8.00
N MET A 4 2.04 6.10 7.12
CA MET A 4 3.29 5.83 6.40
C MET A 4 4.51 6.01 7.30
N ALA A 5 4.45 6.97 8.22
CA ALA A 5 5.54 7.25 9.14
C ALA A 5 5.85 6.08 10.09
N ALA A 6 4.85 5.24 10.41
CA ALA A 6 5.01 4.09 11.29
C ALA A 6 5.65 2.86 10.61
N MET A 7 5.65 2.80 9.28
CA MET A 7 6.13 1.62 8.52
C MET A 7 7.49 1.82 7.86
N LEU A 8 7.98 3.05 7.78
CA LEU A 8 9.20 3.39 7.03
C LEU A 8 10.39 3.55 7.98
N ALA A 9 11.55 2.98 7.63
CA ALA A 9 12.80 3.43 8.22
C ALA A 9 13.01 4.93 7.90
N THR A 10 13.70 5.67 8.77
CA THR A 10 13.88 7.14 8.65
C THR A 10 14.41 7.58 7.29
N GLY A 11 15.31 6.80 6.68
CA GLY A 11 15.82 7.06 5.33
C GLY A 11 14.77 6.88 4.23
N ASP A 12 13.93 5.85 4.33
CA ASP A 12 12.90 5.54 3.33
C ASP A 12 11.73 6.53 3.41
N ALA A 13 11.40 7.00 4.62
CA ALA A 13 10.46 8.10 4.83
C ALA A 13 10.90 9.40 4.12
N ASN A 14 12.20 9.69 4.13
CA ASN A 14 12.75 10.87 3.46
C ASN A 14 12.68 10.75 1.94
N VAL A 15 12.91 9.56 1.36
CA VAL A 15 12.77 9.34 -0.08
C VAL A 15 11.32 9.51 -0.51
N VAL A 16 10.36 8.92 0.22
CA VAL A 16 8.92 9.09 -0.05
C VAL A 16 8.52 10.57 0.00
N ARG A 17 8.94 11.29 1.04
CA ARG A 17 8.65 12.73 1.18
C ARG A 17 9.25 13.53 0.03
N CYS A 18 10.50 13.27 -0.34
CA CYS A 18 11.16 13.92 -1.48
C CYS A 18 10.39 13.71 -2.79
N VAL A 19 9.98 12.46 -3.10
CA VAL A 19 9.22 12.19 -4.33
C VAL A 19 7.87 12.88 -4.31
N ALA A 20 7.15 12.84 -3.19
CA ALA A 20 5.87 13.53 -3.03
C ALA A 20 5.99 15.05 -3.26
N THR A 21 7.11 15.67 -2.88
CA THR A 21 7.36 17.10 -3.15
C THR A 21 7.76 17.41 -4.58
N LYS A 22 8.39 16.47 -5.29
CA LYS A 22 8.82 16.65 -6.69
C LYS A 22 7.70 16.38 -7.70
N MET A 23 6.64 15.67 -7.29
CA MET A 23 5.51 15.40 -8.16
C MET A 23 4.46 16.52 -8.14
N PRO A 24 3.91 16.91 -9.31
CA PRO A 24 2.76 17.81 -9.35
C PRO A 24 1.57 17.23 -8.56
N LYS A 25 0.88 18.07 -7.79
CA LYS A 25 -0.29 17.64 -6.98
C LYS A 25 -1.36 16.94 -7.83
N ALA A 26 -1.61 17.44 -9.04
CA ALA A 26 -2.56 16.85 -9.97
C ALA A 26 -2.14 15.44 -10.42
N ASP A 27 -0.85 15.23 -10.67
CA ASP A 27 -0.29 13.92 -11.06
C ASP A 27 -0.36 12.93 -9.88
N MET A 28 -0.11 13.39 -8.65
CA MET A 28 -0.28 12.59 -7.44
C MET A 28 -1.75 12.18 -7.22
N ALA A 29 -2.70 13.11 -7.38
CA ALA A 29 -4.12 12.80 -7.23
C ALA A 29 -4.59 11.78 -8.27
N ARG A 30 -4.15 11.93 -9.53
CA ARG A 30 -4.43 10.97 -10.61
C ARG A 30 -3.83 9.60 -10.32
N LEU A 31 -2.61 9.56 -9.80
CA LEU A 31 -1.95 8.31 -9.39
C LEU A 31 -2.74 7.61 -8.29
N GLN A 32 -3.08 8.32 -7.21
CA GLN A 32 -3.84 7.78 -6.08
C GLN A 32 -5.21 7.25 -6.53
N GLN A 33 -5.93 8.03 -7.34
CA GLN A 33 -7.21 7.61 -7.90
C GLN A 33 -7.06 6.37 -8.79
N GLY A 34 -6.04 6.35 -9.65
CA GLY A 34 -5.73 5.21 -10.52
C GLY A 34 -5.43 3.93 -9.75
N MET A 35 -4.73 4.04 -8.61
CA MET A 35 -4.46 2.90 -7.71
C MET A 35 -5.75 2.37 -7.07
N ILE A 36 -6.61 3.25 -6.56
CA ILE A 36 -7.91 2.87 -5.98
C ILE A 36 -8.78 2.18 -7.03
N VAL A 37 -8.90 2.76 -8.22
CA VAL A 37 -9.71 2.20 -9.32
C VAL A 37 -9.18 0.85 -9.76
N GLY A 38 -7.86 0.71 -9.96
CA GLY A 38 -7.25 -0.58 -10.35
C GLY A 38 -7.57 -1.70 -9.36
N VAL A 39 -7.51 -1.42 -8.06
CA VAL A 39 -7.92 -2.36 -7.01
C VAL A 39 -9.41 -2.66 -7.04
N LEU A 40 -10.25 -1.63 -7.18
CA LEU A 40 -11.70 -1.80 -7.23
C LEU A 40 -12.15 -2.57 -8.47
N GLU A 41 -11.46 -2.44 -9.60
CA GLU A 41 -11.78 -3.16 -10.84
C GLU A 41 -11.09 -4.53 -10.93
N GLY A 42 -10.10 -4.81 -10.07
CA GLY A 42 -9.28 -6.01 -10.15
C GLY A 42 -8.45 -6.10 -11.44
N LYS A 43 -8.18 -4.96 -12.07
CA LYS A 43 -7.48 -4.86 -13.36
C LYS A 43 -6.11 -4.24 -13.18
N LYS A 44 -5.25 -4.44 -14.17
CA LYS A 44 -3.98 -3.70 -14.25
C LYS A 44 -4.27 -2.19 -14.30
N PRO A 45 -3.43 -1.36 -13.67
CA PRO A 45 -3.57 0.09 -13.76
C PRO A 45 -3.63 0.54 -15.22
N ALA A 46 -4.45 1.54 -15.52
CA ALA A 46 -4.52 2.11 -16.86
C ALA A 46 -3.14 2.65 -17.30
N PRO A 47 -2.84 2.73 -18.61
CA PRO A 47 -1.54 3.20 -19.11
C PRO A 47 -1.10 4.56 -18.55
N ALA A 48 -2.05 5.47 -18.31
CA ALA A 48 -1.78 6.77 -17.68
C ALA A 48 -1.27 6.62 -16.24
N THR A 49 -1.83 5.69 -15.47
CA THR A 49 -1.39 5.37 -14.11
C THR A 49 -0.02 4.69 -14.13
N GLU A 50 0.23 3.78 -15.07
CA GLU A 50 1.56 3.15 -15.23
C GLU A 50 2.65 4.17 -15.58
N ALA A 51 2.34 5.15 -16.44
CA ALA A 51 3.25 6.25 -16.75
C ALA A 51 3.57 7.09 -15.51
N LEU A 52 2.58 7.35 -14.65
CA LEU A 52 2.78 8.03 -13.37
C LEU A 52 3.63 7.20 -12.41
N VAL A 53 3.40 5.89 -12.32
CA VAL A 53 4.26 4.97 -11.53
C VAL A 53 5.70 4.99 -12.04
N LYS A 54 5.91 5.01 -13.36
CA LYS A 54 7.26 5.13 -13.95
C LYS A 54 7.92 6.46 -13.58
N LYS A 55 7.18 7.58 -13.60
CA LYS A 55 7.68 8.88 -13.12
C LYS A 55 8.05 8.83 -11.63
N VAL A 56 7.21 8.23 -10.79
CA VAL A 56 7.51 8.04 -9.35
C VAL A 56 8.84 7.31 -9.15
N ARG A 57 9.04 6.18 -9.84
CA ARG A 57 10.29 5.41 -9.75
C ARG A 57 11.50 6.22 -10.18
N ALA A 58 11.38 7.00 -11.26
CA ALA A 58 12.47 7.87 -11.71
C ALA A 58 12.81 8.96 -10.67
N HIS A 59 11.80 9.58 -10.06
CA HIS A 59 12.02 10.55 -8.98
C HIS A 59 12.62 9.91 -7.73
N ALA A 60 12.26 8.67 -7.40
CA ALA A 60 12.80 7.95 -6.25
C ALA A 60 14.32 7.76 -6.38
N ALA A 61 14.81 7.38 -7.57
CA ALA A 61 16.25 7.29 -7.84
C ALA A 61 16.96 8.64 -7.61
N ALA A 62 16.34 9.76 -8.00
CA ALA A 62 16.85 11.11 -7.78
C ALA A 62 16.64 11.66 -6.35
N CYS A 63 16.02 10.89 -5.46
CA CYS A 63 15.75 11.25 -4.06
C CYS A 63 16.54 10.37 -3.07
N GLN A 64 17.34 9.41 -3.54
CA GLN A 64 18.18 8.58 -2.69
C GLN A 64 19.38 9.37 -2.15
N PRO A 65 19.64 9.32 -0.83
CA PRO A 65 20.81 9.95 -0.25
C PRO A 65 22.08 9.14 -0.55
N GLY A 66 23.11 9.79 -1.14
CA GLY A 66 24.52 9.46 -0.97
C GLY A 66 25.09 8.16 -1.56
N THR A 67 24.33 7.32 -2.27
CA THR A 67 24.84 6.01 -2.72
C THR A 67 25.46 6.00 -4.12
N GLY A 68 25.22 7.01 -4.95
CA GLY A 68 25.69 7.06 -6.35
C GLY A 68 25.17 5.92 -7.26
N LYS A 69 24.39 4.99 -6.71
CA LYS A 69 23.79 3.84 -7.38
C LYS A 69 22.29 3.78 -7.07
N PRO A 70 21.43 3.65 -8.10
CA PRO A 70 19.99 3.50 -7.89
C PRO A 70 19.70 2.20 -7.13
N ASP A 71 19.22 2.28 -5.89
CA ASP A 71 18.56 1.11 -5.26
C ASP A 71 17.15 0.99 -5.86
N ALA A 72 16.95 -0.02 -6.69
CA ALA A 72 15.68 -0.30 -7.36
C ALA A 72 14.52 -0.48 -6.35
N ARG A 73 14.80 -0.88 -5.10
CA ARG A 73 13.80 -1.03 -4.04
C ARG A 73 13.22 0.30 -3.61
N ALA A 74 13.94 1.42 -3.71
CA ALA A 74 13.35 2.70 -3.31
C ALA A 74 12.20 3.11 -4.22
N GLY A 75 12.28 2.78 -5.51
CA GLY A 75 11.14 2.96 -6.42
C GLY A 75 9.92 2.19 -5.93
N GLU A 76 10.09 0.91 -5.58
CA GLU A 76 9.00 0.07 -5.08
C GLU A 76 8.49 0.55 -3.71
N ILE A 77 9.37 0.90 -2.78
CA ILE A 77 9.01 1.47 -1.49
C ILE A 77 8.12 2.69 -1.69
N VAL A 78 8.51 3.63 -2.56
CA VAL A 78 7.71 4.84 -2.79
C VAL A 78 6.37 4.52 -3.44
N VAL A 79 6.35 3.67 -4.46
CA VAL A 79 5.09 3.29 -5.15
C VAL A 79 4.14 2.59 -4.19
N THR A 80 4.60 1.58 -3.44
CA THR A 80 3.78 0.84 -2.48
C THR A 80 3.32 1.73 -1.34
N SER A 81 4.18 2.64 -0.88
CA SER A 81 3.84 3.68 0.10
C SER A 81 2.68 4.55 -0.38
N ILE A 82 2.75 5.10 -1.60
CA ILE A 82 1.67 5.91 -2.17
C ILE A 82 0.37 5.08 -2.31
N ALA A 83 0.48 3.80 -2.68
CA ALA A 83 -0.68 2.91 -2.79
C ALA A 83 -1.34 2.67 -1.42
N VAL A 84 -0.57 2.45 -0.34
CA VAL A 84 -1.10 2.33 1.02
C VAL A 84 -1.88 3.58 1.41
N GLU A 85 -1.35 4.78 1.14
CA GLU A 85 -2.04 6.04 1.48
C GLU A 85 -3.31 6.27 0.63
N ALA A 86 -3.25 5.93 -0.66
CA ALA A 86 -4.41 6.00 -1.54
C ALA A 86 -5.54 5.06 -1.05
N LEU A 87 -5.19 3.81 -0.73
CA LEU A 87 -6.15 2.82 -0.28
C LEU A 87 -6.67 3.13 1.13
N ALA A 88 -5.84 3.66 2.03
CA ALA A 88 -6.29 4.18 3.33
C ALA A 88 -7.32 5.31 3.17
N SER A 89 -7.08 6.22 2.22
CA SER A 89 -8.01 7.30 1.91
C SER A 89 -9.32 6.75 1.35
N GLY A 90 -9.24 5.75 0.46
CA GLY A 90 -10.40 5.04 -0.08
C GLY A 90 -11.21 4.32 1.00
N LEU A 91 -10.55 3.68 1.97
CA LEU A 91 -11.19 3.04 3.13
C LEU A 91 -11.87 4.07 4.03
N THR A 92 -11.18 5.16 4.35
CA THR A 92 -11.72 6.26 5.16
C THR A 92 -12.97 6.86 4.53
N ALA A 93 -12.97 7.06 3.21
CA ALA A 93 -14.13 7.55 2.45
C ALA A 93 -15.31 6.57 2.44
N LYS A 94 -15.10 5.31 2.86
CA LYS A 94 -16.13 4.29 3.09
C LYS A 94 -16.50 4.12 4.56
N GLY A 95 -16.04 4.99 5.44
CA GLY A 95 -16.30 4.91 6.87
C GLY A 95 -15.50 3.83 7.59
N VAL A 96 -14.49 3.23 6.94
CA VAL A 96 -13.61 2.24 7.54
C VAL A 96 -12.40 2.95 8.12
N ASP A 97 -12.05 2.65 9.38
CA ASP A 97 -10.85 3.19 10.03
C ASP A 97 -9.58 2.46 9.55
N PRO A 98 -8.71 3.09 8.74
CA PRO A 98 -7.50 2.44 8.26
C PRO A 98 -6.47 2.20 9.38
N ILE A 99 -6.54 2.92 10.50
CA ILE A 99 -5.68 2.70 11.67
C ILE A 99 -6.05 1.39 12.35
N ALA A 100 -7.35 1.12 12.54
CA ALA A 100 -7.83 -0.14 13.06
C ALA A 100 -7.43 -1.33 12.15
N VAL A 101 -7.56 -1.18 10.84
CA VAL A 101 -7.10 -2.19 9.86
C VAL A 101 -5.59 -2.43 9.99
N ASN A 102 -4.79 -1.36 10.09
CA ASN A 102 -3.34 -1.49 10.26
C ASN A 102 -2.94 -2.16 11.58
N ARG A 103 -3.65 -1.86 12.67
CA ARG A 103 -3.44 -2.50 13.96
C ARG A 103 -3.70 -4.00 13.86
N GLN A 104 -4.79 -4.39 13.20
CA GLN A 104 -5.11 -5.79 12.97
C GLN A 104 -4.01 -6.49 12.16
N LEU A 105 -3.54 -5.87 11.07
CA LEU A 105 -2.44 -6.41 10.25
C LEU A 105 -1.15 -6.62 11.05
N SER A 106 -0.84 -5.70 11.97
CA SER A 106 0.36 -5.77 12.82
C SER A 106 0.29 -6.89 13.87
N GLN A 107 -0.93 -7.31 14.23
CA GLN A 107 -1.17 -8.39 15.18
C GLN A 107 -1.38 -9.75 14.49
N THR A 108 -1.56 -9.76 13.16
CA THR A 108 -1.72 -10.98 12.38
C THR A 108 -0.41 -11.78 12.35
N PRO A 109 -0.43 -13.10 12.65
CA PRO A 109 0.76 -13.92 12.60
C PRO A 109 1.44 -13.86 11.21
N PRO A 110 2.79 -13.76 11.13
CA PRO A 110 3.50 -13.66 9.86
C PRO A 110 3.17 -14.78 8.85
N ALA A 111 2.94 -16.01 9.35
CA ALA A 111 2.55 -17.14 8.51
C ALA A 111 1.20 -16.93 7.80
N VAL A 112 0.22 -16.33 8.48
CA VAL A 112 -1.11 -16.02 7.91
C VAL A 112 -0.99 -14.94 6.86
N LEU A 113 -0.24 -13.88 7.14
CA LEU A 113 -0.01 -12.79 6.20
C LEU A 113 0.78 -13.27 4.96
N ASN A 114 1.76 -14.14 5.16
CA ASN A 114 2.52 -14.75 4.07
C ASN A 114 1.65 -15.66 3.20
N ALA A 115 0.79 -16.48 3.82
CA ALA A 115 -0.18 -17.31 3.10
C ALA A 115 -1.16 -16.46 2.28
N PHE A 116 -1.69 -15.39 2.88
CA PHE A 116 -2.54 -14.43 2.18
C PHE A 116 -1.84 -13.82 0.95
N LEU A 117 -0.60 -13.36 1.11
CA LEU A 117 0.20 -12.81 0.02
C LEU A 117 0.53 -13.84 -1.07
N ALA A 118 0.73 -15.10 -0.68
CA ALA A 118 0.90 -16.23 -1.59
C ALA A 118 -0.44 -16.72 -2.18
N ARG A 119 -1.58 -16.08 -1.82
CA ARG A 119 -2.94 -16.47 -2.20
C ARG A 119 -3.31 -17.91 -1.81
N MET A 120 -2.73 -18.42 -0.73
CA MET A 120 -3.11 -19.70 -0.15
C MET A 120 -4.37 -19.53 0.70
N GLN A 121 -5.43 -20.25 0.35
CA GLN A 121 -6.67 -20.24 1.11
C GLN A 121 -6.58 -21.26 2.25
N THR A 122 -6.63 -20.77 3.48
CA THR A 122 -6.58 -21.57 4.72
C THR A 122 -7.65 -21.06 5.68
N ALA A 123 -8.07 -21.90 6.64
CA ALA A 123 -9.06 -21.50 7.64
C ALA A 123 -8.62 -20.24 8.42
N GLN A 124 -7.32 -20.10 8.70
CA GLN A 124 -6.77 -18.91 9.36
C GLN A 124 -6.84 -17.66 8.48
N VAL A 125 -6.58 -17.79 7.17
CA VAL A 125 -6.72 -16.67 6.21
C VAL A 125 -8.18 -16.27 6.06
N ASP A 126 -9.12 -17.23 5.98
CA ASP A 126 -10.55 -16.94 5.92
C ASP A 126 -11.06 -16.26 7.20
N SER A 127 -10.57 -16.69 8.37
CA SER A 127 -10.86 -16.07 9.66
C SER A 127 -10.32 -14.64 9.72
N PHE A 128 -9.07 -14.43 9.29
CA PHE A 128 -8.46 -13.10 9.19
C PHE A 128 -9.27 -12.16 8.28
N MET A 129 -9.65 -12.62 7.08
CA MET A 129 -10.48 -11.83 6.16
C MET A 129 -11.85 -11.52 6.78
N SER A 130 -12.47 -12.49 7.45
CA SER A 130 -13.74 -12.28 8.16
C SER A 130 -13.60 -11.25 9.29
N GLY A 131 -12.50 -11.28 10.04
CA GLY A 131 -12.18 -10.28 11.06
C GLY A 131 -12.03 -8.87 10.48
N MET A 132 -11.34 -8.73 9.34
CA MET A 132 -11.25 -7.44 8.64
C MET A 132 -12.63 -6.93 8.17
N MET A 133 -13.48 -7.82 7.66
CA MET A 133 -14.86 -7.46 7.27
C MET A 133 -15.69 -6.95 8.45
N ASN A 134 -15.59 -7.63 9.59
CA ASN A 134 -16.26 -7.21 10.81
C ASN A 134 -15.75 -5.85 11.31
N LEU A 135 -14.44 -5.62 11.27
CA LEU A 135 -13.84 -4.33 11.61
C LEU A 135 -14.36 -3.18 10.75
N ALA A 136 -14.64 -3.46 9.48
CA ALA A 136 -15.21 -2.49 8.56
C ALA A 136 -16.72 -2.29 8.73
N GLY A 137 -17.38 -3.01 9.66
CA GLY A 137 -18.84 -3.02 9.77
C GLY A 137 -19.54 -3.50 8.50
N ALA A 138 -18.80 -4.15 7.60
CA ALA A 138 -19.23 -4.48 6.26
C ALA A 138 -19.76 -5.92 6.23
N GLN A 139 -20.98 -6.10 5.72
CA GLN A 139 -21.50 -7.42 5.45
C GLN A 139 -20.68 -8.10 4.34
N LYS A 140 -20.72 -9.44 4.26
CA LYS A 140 -20.03 -10.24 3.22
C LYS A 140 -20.32 -9.81 1.77
N GLY A 141 -21.33 -8.96 1.53
CA GLY A 141 -21.68 -8.43 0.21
C GLY A 141 -20.98 -7.12 -0.21
N ASP A 142 -20.30 -6.39 0.68
CA ASP A 142 -19.60 -5.15 0.27
C ASP A 142 -18.26 -5.43 -0.40
N THR A 143 -18.36 -5.77 -1.69
CA THR A 143 -17.22 -6.09 -2.55
C THR A 143 -16.25 -4.93 -2.72
N ARG A 144 -16.68 -3.68 -2.56
CA ARG A 144 -15.80 -2.51 -2.69
C ARG A 144 -14.91 -2.40 -1.46
N VAL A 145 -15.48 -2.49 -0.26
CA VAL A 145 -14.74 -2.49 1.00
C VAL A 145 -13.78 -3.68 1.07
N GLN A 146 -14.23 -4.87 0.66
CA GLN A 146 -13.39 -6.07 0.55
C GLN A 146 -12.14 -5.84 -0.31
N ARG A 147 -12.32 -5.29 -1.52
CA ARG A 147 -11.22 -5.04 -2.46
C ARG A 147 -10.25 -4.01 -1.90
N LEU A 148 -10.75 -2.92 -1.31
CA LEU A 148 -9.92 -1.89 -0.70
C LEU A 148 -9.09 -2.44 0.47
N MET A 149 -9.69 -3.21 1.37
CA MET A 149 -8.97 -3.84 2.49
C MET A 149 -7.94 -4.85 2.00
N GLY A 150 -8.31 -5.71 1.04
CA GLY A 150 -7.39 -6.67 0.46
C GLY A 150 -6.19 -6.00 -0.21
N GLY A 151 -6.42 -4.93 -0.96
CA GLY A 151 -5.35 -4.13 -1.56
C GLY A 151 -4.48 -3.43 -0.51
N TYR A 152 -5.10 -2.88 0.54
CA TYR A 152 -4.38 -2.24 1.64
C TYR A 152 -3.47 -3.24 2.37
N ALA A 153 -4.01 -4.39 2.75
CA ALA A 153 -3.28 -5.49 3.38
C ALA A 153 -2.11 -5.98 2.51
N TYR A 154 -2.35 -6.15 1.20
CA TYR A 154 -1.32 -6.56 0.25
C TYR A 154 -0.15 -5.56 0.19
N ASN A 155 -0.44 -4.27 0.07
CA ASN A 155 0.60 -3.24 -0.03
C ASN A 155 1.34 -3.04 1.30
N ALA A 156 0.63 -3.02 2.44
CA ALA A 156 1.26 -2.91 3.76
C ALA A 156 2.22 -4.08 4.02
N ALA A 157 1.82 -5.31 3.67
CA ALA A 157 2.66 -6.48 3.85
C ALA A 157 3.82 -6.55 2.84
N THR A 158 3.64 -5.98 1.65
CA THR A 158 4.73 -5.78 0.68
C THR A 158 5.79 -4.83 1.23
N LEU A 159 5.38 -3.70 1.82
CA LEU A 159 6.30 -2.78 2.50
C LEU A 159 7.09 -3.48 3.60
N ALA A 160 6.41 -4.23 4.47
CA ALA A 160 7.06 -4.97 5.55
C ALA A 160 8.17 -5.91 5.03
N ARG A 161 7.92 -6.63 3.92
CA ARG A 161 8.93 -7.49 3.27
C ARG A 161 10.10 -6.69 2.68
N LEU A 162 9.81 -5.58 2.01
CA LEU A 162 10.84 -4.72 1.42
C LEU A 162 11.78 -4.14 2.50
N PHE A 163 11.26 -3.82 3.69
CA PHE A 163 12.08 -3.37 4.83
C PHE A 163 12.82 -4.51 5.54
N ALA A 164 12.21 -5.69 5.67
CA ALA A 164 12.85 -6.84 6.28
C ALA A 164 14.06 -7.36 5.46
N ALA A 165 14.07 -7.17 4.15
CA ALA A 165 15.20 -7.54 3.26
C ALA A 165 16.48 -6.69 3.46
N LYS A 166 16.58 -5.93 4.55
CA LYS A 166 17.74 -5.13 4.96
C LYS A 166 18.39 -5.66 6.26
N ALA A 167 17.86 -6.74 6.83
CA ALA A 167 18.43 -7.44 7.98
C ALA A 167 19.39 -8.56 7.53
#